data_AF-A0A941RW83-F1
#
_entry.id   AF-A0A941RW83-F1
#
_cell.length_a   1.000
_cell.length_b   1.000
_cell.length_c   1.000
_cell.angle_alpha   90.00
_cell.angle_beta   90.00
_cell.angle_gamma   90.00
#
_symmetry.space_group_name_H-M   'P 1'
#
loop_
_entity.id
_entity.type
_entity.pdbx_description
1 polymer ?
#
loop_
_entity_poly.entity_id
_entity_poly.type
_entity_poly.pdbx_seq_one_letter_code
_entity_poly.pdbx_strand_id
1 'polypeptide(L)'
;MFDAEKVRPYMATRMPQYGTANLSHLPPLVARLDVLEGKDLRLPSPESPSEAERQRERTLRKAGQELLGDKGEACITCHNFNGKPAPVNKGIDLLTTYQRLQPVWFNRFLRNPGEFRPRIIMPQAWANGIASHKTILDGNTDLQIEAIWYYLSLGTSAADPPGIRWVDTRLTVGDVALVHRGRSRVAGYRGIAVGLPEKLSYAFNAETGTLSAIWQGPFIGVDWNGQGSGGFHPAAEPVQLAQDVSFVTLSDEDAPWPLLPVMTKEARVNPNPLYPKNVGYQFRGYFLDDKSVPTFQYRSGNIEIEDRTASVTTTEAPPTTRRLRRVLRLESPQPQTVWFRALTGSIQAESERRFRVGKLRLTIPQVPTKLRPLASDPQLSELLLPLALPQGTTTLEVEYELVPQ
;
A
#
# COMPACT_ATOMS: atom_id res chain seq x y z
N MET A 1 -9.45 32.10 -9.04
CA MET A 1 -10.15 33.42 -9.07
C MET A 1 -11.66 33.23 -9.11
N PHE A 2 -12.13 32.06 -9.55
CA PHE A 2 -13.54 31.65 -9.60
C PHE A 2 -13.99 30.82 -8.39
N ASP A 3 -13.03 30.28 -7.65
CA ASP A 3 -13.11 29.09 -6.82
C ASP A 3 -12.49 29.26 -5.41
N ALA A 4 -12.03 30.47 -5.09
CA ALA A 4 -11.42 30.82 -3.81
C ALA A 4 -10.19 29.98 -3.39
N GLU A 5 -9.52 29.34 -4.35
CA GLU A 5 -8.42 28.40 -4.06
C GLU A 5 -7.24 29.07 -3.33
N LYS A 6 -6.77 28.44 -2.24
CA LYS A 6 -5.72 28.95 -1.36
C LYS A 6 -4.33 28.53 -1.83
N VAL A 7 -3.77 29.31 -2.74
CA VAL A 7 -2.44 29.05 -3.33
C VAL A 7 -1.28 29.36 -2.36
N ARG A 8 -1.48 30.35 -1.48
CA ARG A 8 -0.48 30.79 -0.49
C ARG A 8 -1.09 30.63 0.90
N PRO A 9 -1.09 29.42 1.47
CA PRO A 9 -1.79 29.15 2.73
C PRO A 9 -1.24 29.98 3.91
N TYR A 10 -0.01 30.48 3.78
CA TYR A 10 0.66 31.33 4.79
C TYR A 10 0.27 32.81 4.74
N MET A 11 -0.40 33.31 3.69
CA MET A 11 -0.88 34.69 3.67
C MET A 11 -2.25 34.75 4.36
N ALA A 12 -2.50 35.77 5.19
CA ALA A 12 -3.81 35.99 5.84
C ALA A 12 -4.76 36.84 4.96
N THR A 13 -4.19 37.79 4.19
CA THR A 13 -4.92 38.68 3.27
C THR A 13 -5.51 37.91 2.09
N ARG A 14 -6.72 38.28 1.67
CA ARG A 14 -7.47 37.62 0.60
C ARG A 14 -7.81 38.63 -0.48
N MET A 15 -7.66 38.22 -1.74
CA MET A 15 -8.24 38.94 -2.86
C MET A 15 -9.78 38.86 -2.76
N PRO A 16 -10.51 39.96 -3.02
CA PRO A 16 -11.96 39.93 -3.09
C PRO A 16 -12.45 38.93 -4.15
N GLN A 17 -13.60 38.32 -3.89
CA GLN A 17 -14.22 37.39 -4.83
C GLN A 17 -15.19 38.16 -5.71
N TYR A 18 -14.90 38.22 -7.01
CA TYR A 18 -15.75 38.92 -7.99
C TYR A 18 -16.68 37.97 -8.76
N GLY A 19 -16.52 36.65 -8.64
CA GLY A 19 -17.39 35.64 -9.27
C GLY A 19 -17.18 35.47 -10.78
N THR A 20 -17.66 34.34 -11.31
CA THR A 20 -17.45 33.94 -12.71
C THR A 20 -18.04 34.91 -13.72
N ALA A 21 -19.23 35.44 -13.46
CA ALA A 21 -19.91 36.40 -14.35
C ALA A 21 -19.05 37.63 -14.64
N ASN A 22 -18.28 38.12 -13.66
CA ASN A 22 -17.47 39.34 -13.80
C ASN A 22 -16.06 39.09 -14.33
N LEU A 23 -15.55 37.85 -14.29
CA LEU A 23 -14.12 37.59 -14.54
C LEU A 23 -13.84 36.59 -15.67
N SER A 24 -14.80 35.77 -16.09
CA SER A 24 -14.56 34.67 -17.05
C SER A 24 -14.08 35.14 -18.43
N HIS A 25 -14.44 36.37 -18.81
CA HIS A 25 -14.09 36.98 -20.09
C HIS A 25 -12.70 37.64 -20.09
N LEU A 26 -12.09 37.86 -18.91
CA LEU A 26 -10.81 38.56 -18.80
C LEU A 26 -9.61 37.77 -19.32
N PRO A 27 -9.42 36.46 -19.02
CA PRO A 27 -8.25 35.73 -19.51
C PRO A 27 -8.10 35.75 -21.04
N PRO A 28 -9.16 35.52 -21.85
CA PRO A 28 -9.07 35.68 -23.31
C PRO A 28 -8.77 37.11 -23.78
N LEU A 29 -9.21 38.14 -23.05
CA LEU A 29 -8.87 39.54 -23.34
C LEU A 29 -7.40 39.82 -23.09
N VAL A 30 -6.89 39.41 -21.93
CA VAL A 30 -5.47 39.58 -21.56
C VAL A 30 -4.57 38.79 -22.51
N ALA A 31 -4.92 37.55 -22.83
CA ALA A 31 -4.14 36.73 -23.76
C ALA A 31 -4.02 37.33 -25.18
N ARG A 32 -4.96 38.17 -25.61
CA ARG A 32 -4.89 38.90 -26.88
C ARG A 32 -3.93 40.09 -26.86
N LEU A 33 -3.70 40.68 -25.69
CA LEU A 33 -2.89 41.89 -25.53
C LEU A 33 -1.50 41.60 -24.99
N ASP A 34 -1.38 40.63 -24.08
CA ASP A 34 -0.14 40.24 -23.41
C ASP A 34 0.49 39.03 -24.13
N VAL A 35 0.91 39.27 -25.37
CA VAL A 35 1.55 38.26 -26.21
C VAL A 35 3.05 38.33 -25.98
N LEU A 36 3.58 37.30 -25.34
CA LEU A 36 5.03 37.11 -25.23
C LEU A 36 5.53 36.23 -26.36
N GLU A 37 6.52 36.74 -27.10
CA GLU A 37 7.26 35.92 -28.05
C GLU A 37 8.24 34.99 -27.30
N GLY A 38 8.28 33.74 -27.73
CA GLY A 38 9.25 32.78 -27.23
C GLY A 38 9.02 31.38 -27.76
N LYS A 39 9.86 30.46 -27.31
CA LYS A 39 9.82 29.07 -27.73
C LYS A 39 8.58 28.38 -27.16
N ASP A 40 7.85 27.70 -28.03
CA ASP A 40 6.76 26.81 -27.64
C ASP A 40 7.32 25.55 -26.98
N LEU A 41 6.72 25.13 -25.87
CA LEU A 41 7.14 23.96 -25.09
C LEU A 41 6.24 22.79 -25.45
N ARG A 42 6.73 21.90 -26.31
CA ARG A 42 5.94 20.81 -26.87
C ARG A 42 5.83 19.63 -25.89
N LEU A 43 4.64 19.39 -25.38
CA LEU A 43 4.39 18.24 -24.51
C LEU A 43 4.49 16.92 -25.30
N PRO A 44 5.37 15.99 -24.89
CA PRO A 44 5.37 14.66 -25.46
C PRO A 44 4.14 13.84 -25.04
N SER A 45 3.72 12.90 -25.88
CA SER A 45 2.59 12.01 -25.59
C SER A 45 3.05 10.58 -25.26
N PRO A 46 2.70 10.03 -24.08
CA PRO A 46 3.03 8.65 -23.71
C PRO A 46 2.26 7.61 -24.55
N GLU A 47 1.13 8.00 -25.13
CA GLU A 47 0.27 7.15 -25.97
C GLU A 47 0.54 7.36 -27.47
N SER A 48 1.59 8.10 -27.82
CA SER A 48 1.96 8.32 -29.21
C SER A 48 2.22 6.98 -29.93
N PRO A 49 1.79 6.80 -31.19
CA PRO A 49 2.10 5.60 -31.95
C PRO A 49 3.60 5.50 -32.31
N SER A 50 4.33 6.61 -32.28
CA SER A 50 5.78 6.67 -32.55
C SER A 50 6.61 6.21 -31.34
N GLU A 51 7.46 5.20 -31.52
CA GLU A 51 8.40 4.75 -30.47
C GLU A 51 9.40 5.86 -30.08
N ALA A 52 9.87 6.64 -31.05
CA ALA A 52 10.77 7.76 -30.78
C ALA A 52 10.13 8.82 -29.86
N GLU A 53 8.83 9.08 -30.04
CA GLU A 53 8.08 10.02 -29.20
C GLU A 53 7.85 9.46 -27.78
N ARG A 54 7.55 8.16 -27.66
CA ARG A 54 7.46 7.50 -26.35
C ARG A 54 8.81 7.49 -25.62
N GLN A 55 9.90 7.31 -26.33
CA GLN A 55 11.25 7.37 -25.74
C GLN A 55 11.63 8.79 -25.32
N ARG A 56 11.27 9.80 -26.12
CA ARG A 56 11.39 11.22 -25.77
C ARG A 56 10.61 11.54 -24.50
N GLU A 57 9.36 11.08 -24.42
CA GLU A 57 8.50 11.23 -23.23
C GLU A 57 9.18 10.69 -21.97
N ARG A 58 9.64 9.43 -22.00
CA ARG A 58 10.32 8.80 -20.86
C ARG A 58 11.57 9.58 -20.42
N THR A 59 12.30 10.10 -21.40
CA THR A 59 13.52 10.88 -21.18
C THR A 59 13.20 12.22 -20.50
N LEU A 60 12.23 12.97 -21.02
CA LEU A 60 11.79 14.24 -20.44
C LEU A 60 11.10 14.05 -19.08
N ARG A 61 10.32 12.99 -18.88
CA ARG A 61 9.72 12.66 -17.58
C ARG A 61 10.79 12.46 -16.51
N LYS A 62 11.78 11.62 -16.80
CA LYS A 62 12.86 11.32 -15.85
C LYS A 62 13.70 12.56 -15.55
N ALA A 63 14.06 13.32 -16.59
CA ALA A 63 14.84 14.55 -16.44
C ALA A 63 14.09 15.63 -15.64
N GLY A 64 12.79 15.82 -15.91
CA GLY A 64 11.96 16.77 -15.16
C GLY A 64 11.82 16.41 -13.69
N GLN A 65 11.63 15.11 -13.38
CA GLN A 65 11.65 14.62 -11.99
C GLN A 65 12.97 14.96 -11.29
N GLU A 66 14.10 14.69 -11.95
CA GLU A 66 15.43 14.90 -11.39
C GLU A 66 15.76 16.39 -11.21
N LEU A 67 15.42 17.23 -12.20
CA LEU A 67 15.63 18.68 -12.16
C LEU A 67 14.88 19.36 -11.03
N LEU A 68 13.66 18.92 -10.71
CA LEU A 68 12.89 19.48 -9.60
C LEU A 68 13.43 19.07 -8.23
N GLY A 69 14.10 17.92 -8.15
CA GLY A 69 14.58 17.32 -6.92
C GLY A 69 15.90 17.91 -6.41
N ASP A 70 16.36 17.38 -5.28
CA ASP A 70 17.60 17.81 -4.58
C ASP A 70 18.90 17.58 -5.36
N LYS A 71 18.87 16.77 -6.42
CA LYS A 71 20.03 16.49 -7.30
C LYS A 71 20.11 17.38 -8.53
N GLY A 72 19.04 18.10 -8.85
CA GLY A 72 18.97 19.09 -9.93
C GLY A 72 18.89 20.51 -9.38
N GLU A 73 17.96 21.30 -9.92
CA GLU A 73 17.75 22.71 -9.55
C GLU A 73 17.12 22.90 -8.15
N ALA A 74 16.91 21.81 -7.39
CA ALA A 74 16.47 21.82 -6.01
C ALA A 74 15.20 22.64 -5.75
N CYS A 75 14.28 22.67 -6.72
CA CYS A 75 13.04 23.45 -6.65
C CYS A 75 12.18 23.07 -5.43
N ILE A 76 12.15 21.78 -5.09
CA ILE A 76 11.43 21.24 -3.92
C ILE A 76 12.00 21.70 -2.56
N THR A 77 13.17 22.35 -2.53
CA THR A 77 13.73 22.96 -1.31
C THR A 77 12.91 24.17 -0.86
N CYS A 78 12.38 24.93 -1.83
CA CYS A 78 11.68 26.19 -1.61
C CYS A 78 10.21 26.16 -2.03
N HIS A 79 9.78 25.18 -2.82
CA HIS A 79 8.41 25.05 -3.26
C HIS A 79 7.76 23.75 -2.77
N ASN A 80 6.50 23.86 -2.34
CA ASN A 80 5.70 22.67 -2.06
C ASN A 80 5.54 21.83 -3.34
N PHE A 81 5.33 20.54 -3.19
CA PHE A 81 5.07 19.66 -4.32
C PHE A 81 4.04 18.60 -3.92
N ASN A 82 2.92 18.58 -4.65
CA ASN A 82 1.82 17.64 -4.42
C ASN A 82 1.29 17.66 -2.98
N GLY A 83 1.08 18.87 -2.45
CA GLY A 83 0.63 19.12 -1.07
C GLY A 83 1.71 18.93 0.00
N LYS A 84 2.87 18.36 -0.34
CA LYS A 84 3.97 18.17 0.61
C LYS A 84 4.72 19.49 0.82
N PRO A 85 4.95 19.89 2.08
CA PRO A 85 5.62 21.16 2.37
C PRO A 85 7.10 21.12 2.00
N ALA A 86 7.60 22.19 1.39
CA ALA A 86 9.04 22.35 1.16
C ALA A 86 9.81 22.48 2.49
N PRO A 87 11.07 22.01 2.54
CA PRO A 87 11.90 22.02 3.76
C PRO A 87 12.25 23.42 4.28
N VAL A 88 12.57 24.38 3.39
CA VAL A 88 13.15 25.68 3.79
C VAL A 88 12.12 26.80 3.67
N ASN A 89 11.58 27.01 2.48
CA ASN A 89 10.59 28.06 2.20
C ASN A 89 9.28 27.43 1.75
N LYS A 90 8.15 28.10 2.01
CA LYS A 90 6.83 27.63 1.56
C LYS A 90 6.40 28.38 0.30
N GLY A 91 7.10 28.14 -0.81
CA GLY A 91 6.70 28.59 -2.13
C GLY A 91 5.35 27.99 -2.57
N ILE A 92 4.85 28.42 -3.73
CA ILE A 92 3.63 27.82 -4.30
C ILE A 92 3.84 26.34 -4.58
N ASP A 93 2.77 25.56 -4.57
CA ASP A 93 2.82 24.17 -5.01
C ASP A 93 3.10 24.09 -6.51
N LEU A 94 4.21 23.44 -6.86
CA LEU A 94 4.70 23.34 -8.24
C LEU A 94 3.71 22.64 -9.17
N LEU A 95 2.90 21.70 -8.69
CA LEU A 95 1.95 21.00 -9.56
C LEU A 95 0.79 21.89 -10.04
N THR A 96 0.58 23.04 -9.40
CA THR A 96 -0.40 24.04 -9.89
C THR A 96 0.14 24.90 -11.03
N THR A 97 1.43 24.82 -11.33
CA THR A 97 2.12 25.70 -12.29
C THR A 97 1.56 25.56 -13.70
N TYR A 98 1.41 24.33 -14.19
CA TYR A 98 0.99 24.07 -15.57
C TYR A 98 -0.41 24.61 -15.89
N GLN A 99 -1.33 24.55 -14.92
CA GLN A 99 -2.70 25.03 -15.10
C GLN A 99 -2.82 26.57 -15.09
N ARG A 100 -1.77 27.27 -14.65
CA ARG A 100 -1.86 28.69 -14.27
C ARG A 100 -0.98 29.60 -15.08
N LEU A 101 0.11 29.06 -15.62
CA LEU A 101 1.09 29.83 -16.36
C LEU A 101 1.00 29.52 -17.85
N GLN A 102 1.42 30.47 -18.67
CA GLN A 102 1.65 30.24 -20.08
C GLN A 102 3.07 29.66 -20.28
N PRO A 103 3.27 28.71 -21.20
CA PRO A 103 4.55 28.03 -21.39
C PRO A 103 5.69 29.00 -21.74
N VAL A 104 5.41 30.00 -22.59
CA VAL A 104 6.39 31.02 -22.97
C VAL A 104 6.81 31.88 -21.78
N TRP A 105 5.86 32.30 -20.95
CA TRP A 105 6.14 33.04 -19.73
C TRP A 105 6.99 32.21 -18.77
N PHE A 106 6.63 30.94 -18.57
CA PHE A 106 7.36 30.00 -17.72
C PHE A 106 8.83 29.85 -18.17
N ASN A 107 9.04 29.64 -19.46
CA ASN A 107 10.38 29.52 -20.05
C ASN A 107 11.23 30.77 -19.81
N ARG A 108 10.68 31.97 -20.07
CA ARG A 108 11.39 33.24 -19.81
C ARG A 108 11.68 33.44 -18.31
N PHE A 109 10.69 33.18 -17.47
CA PHE A 109 10.82 33.34 -16.02
C PHE A 109 11.90 32.43 -15.45
N LEU A 110 11.96 31.15 -15.84
CA LEU A 110 13.00 30.24 -15.36
C LEU A 110 14.41 30.68 -15.76
N ARG A 111 14.59 31.24 -16.96
CA ARG A 111 15.90 31.72 -17.44
C ARG A 111 16.42 32.91 -16.64
N ASN A 112 15.53 33.82 -16.27
CA ASN A 112 15.90 35.02 -15.55
C ASN A 112 14.79 35.49 -14.60
N PRO A 113 14.62 34.85 -13.43
CA PRO A 113 13.57 35.22 -12.48
C PRO A 113 13.71 36.68 -11.99
N GLY A 114 14.96 37.17 -11.91
CA GLY A 114 15.29 38.52 -11.44
C GLY A 114 14.79 39.64 -12.33
N GLU A 115 14.63 39.39 -13.64
CA GLU A 115 14.06 40.35 -14.61
C GLU A 115 12.58 40.63 -14.31
N PHE A 116 11.84 39.60 -13.87
CA PHE A 116 10.43 39.73 -13.54
C PHE A 116 10.20 40.23 -12.13
N ARG A 117 11.10 39.88 -11.20
CA ARG A 117 11.01 40.25 -9.78
C ARG A 117 12.40 40.56 -9.22
N PRO A 118 12.76 41.85 -9.13
CA PRO A 118 14.02 42.26 -8.51
C PRO A 118 14.15 41.70 -7.09
N ARG A 119 15.32 41.09 -6.79
CA ARG A 119 15.65 40.48 -5.49
C ARG A 119 14.80 39.26 -5.11
N ILE A 120 14.26 38.53 -6.09
CA ILE A 120 13.64 37.23 -5.84
C ILE A 120 14.66 36.23 -5.28
N ILE A 121 14.24 35.40 -4.32
CA ILE A 121 15.09 34.36 -3.69
C ILE A 121 15.33 33.17 -4.65
N MET A 122 14.43 32.98 -5.62
CA MET A 122 14.54 31.91 -6.59
C MET A 122 15.88 31.99 -7.33
N PRO A 123 16.66 30.89 -7.39
CA PRO A 123 17.99 30.90 -7.98
C PRO A 123 17.93 31.09 -9.50
N GLN A 124 19.03 31.61 -10.06
CA GLN A 124 19.21 31.75 -11.50
C GLN A 124 19.93 30.52 -12.08
N ALA A 125 19.18 29.44 -12.27
CA ALA A 125 19.67 28.15 -12.76
C ALA A 125 20.20 28.16 -14.20
N TRP A 126 19.64 29.02 -15.07
CA TRP A 126 20.04 29.13 -16.48
C TRP A 126 20.62 30.52 -16.79
N ALA A 127 21.60 30.95 -16.00
CA ALA A 127 22.23 32.25 -16.18
C ALA A 127 22.77 32.44 -17.60
N ASN A 128 22.45 33.55 -18.24
CA ASN A 128 22.78 33.84 -19.64
C ASN A 128 22.33 32.74 -20.64
N GLY A 129 21.26 32.00 -20.30
CA GLY A 129 20.76 30.89 -21.12
C GLY A 129 21.56 29.59 -20.99
N ILE A 130 22.49 29.50 -20.05
CA ILE A 130 23.39 28.36 -19.86
C ILE A 130 22.95 27.58 -18.61
N ALA A 131 22.58 26.31 -18.77
CA ALA A 131 22.20 25.44 -17.65
C ALA A 131 23.33 25.24 -16.63
N SER A 132 22.99 25.33 -15.35
CA SER A 132 23.84 24.97 -14.21
C SER A 132 24.16 23.46 -14.20
N HIS A 133 23.16 22.60 -14.41
CA HIS A 133 23.32 21.14 -14.39
C HIS A 133 23.64 20.59 -15.79
N LYS A 134 24.92 20.33 -16.07
CA LYS A 134 25.37 19.82 -17.39
C LYS A 134 25.15 18.34 -17.63
N THR A 135 24.92 17.56 -16.58
CA THR A 135 24.77 16.10 -16.66
C THR A 135 23.35 15.65 -17.04
N ILE A 136 22.35 16.54 -16.90
CA ILE A 136 20.96 16.23 -17.24
C ILE A 136 20.67 16.79 -18.63
N LEU A 137 20.26 15.93 -19.57
CA LEU A 137 19.97 16.30 -20.96
C LEU A 137 21.15 17.07 -21.62
N ASP A 138 22.38 16.65 -21.30
CA ASP A 138 23.64 17.24 -21.79
C ASP A 138 23.76 18.76 -21.54
N GLY A 139 23.07 19.28 -20.51
CA GLY A 139 23.04 20.70 -20.20
C GLY A 139 22.31 21.55 -21.23
N ASN A 140 21.44 20.93 -22.05
CA ASN A 140 20.61 21.63 -22.99
C ASN A 140 19.49 22.39 -22.25
N THR A 141 19.66 23.70 -22.13
CA THR A 141 18.73 24.60 -21.43
C THR A 141 17.28 24.44 -21.90
N ASP A 142 17.06 24.34 -23.22
CA ASP A 142 15.71 24.26 -23.76
C ASP A 142 15.03 22.95 -23.38
N LEU A 143 15.74 21.82 -23.52
CA LEU A 143 15.21 20.51 -23.17
C LEU A 143 14.99 20.37 -21.67
N GLN A 144 15.83 20.97 -20.82
CA GLN A 144 15.63 20.97 -19.38
C GLN A 144 14.37 21.73 -18.96
N ILE A 145 14.18 22.94 -19.48
CA ILE A 145 12.98 23.74 -19.19
C ILE A 145 11.73 23.03 -19.71
N GLU A 146 11.79 22.43 -20.90
CA GLU A 146 10.69 21.64 -21.46
C GLU A 146 10.40 20.39 -20.62
N ALA A 147 11.42 19.70 -20.13
CA ALA A 147 11.29 18.54 -19.26
C ALA A 147 10.56 18.90 -17.96
N ILE A 148 10.92 20.03 -17.33
CA ILE A 148 10.24 20.53 -16.14
C ILE A 148 8.78 20.86 -16.47
N TRP A 149 8.52 21.58 -17.56
CA TRP A 149 7.17 21.94 -17.98
C TRP A 149 6.29 20.71 -18.20
N TYR A 150 6.81 19.72 -18.94
CA TYR A 150 6.14 18.44 -19.14
C TYR A 150 5.88 17.71 -17.83
N TYR A 151 6.87 17.66 -16.94
CA TYR A 151 6.70 16.97 -15.67
C TYR A 151 5.61 17.60 -14.81
N LEU A 152 5.54 18.93 -14.77
CA LEU A 152 4.50 19.66 -14.06
C LEU A 152 3.12 19.52 -14.72
N SER A 153 3.05 19.22 -16.03
CA SER A 153 1.79 18.96 -16.72
C SER A 153 1.12 17.65 -16.31
N LEU A 154 1.85 16.73 -15.68
CA LEU A 154 1.31 15.46 -15.19
C LEU A 154 0.37 15.63 -13.98
N GLY A 155 0.38 16.80 -13.34
CA GLY A 155 -0.44 17.09 -12.16
C GLY A 155 -0.22 16.06 -11.04
N THR A 156 -1.31 15.63 -10.39
CA THR A 156 -1.26 14.70 -9.24
C THR A 156 -0.74 13.31 -9.59
N SER A 157 -0.59 12.98 -10.87
CA SER A 157 0.01 11.72 -11.35
C SER A 157 1.54 11.81 -11.45
N ALA A 158 2.14 12.98 -11.27
CA ALA A 158 3.59 13.14 -11.18
C ALA A 158 4.12 12.38 -9.95
N ALA A 159 5.17 11.58 -10.16
CA ALA A 159 5.88 10.97 -9.04
C ALA A 159 6.56 12.05 -8.17
N ASP A 160 6.98 11.66 -6.97
CA ASP A 160 7.73 12.56 -6.10
C ASP A 160 9.17 12.75 -6.63
N PRO A 161 9.66 14.00 -6.76
CA PRO A 161 11.07 14.28 -7.02
C PRO A 161 11.96 13.75 -5.89
N PRO A 162 13.22 13.39 -6.17
CA PRO A 162 14.17 13.03 -5.12
C PRO A 162 14.38 14.21 -4.15
N GLY A 163 14.62 13.91 -2.88
CA GLY A 163 14.83 14.91 -1.83
C GLY A 163 13.56 15.49 -1.20
N ILE A 164 12.38 15.23 -1.76
CA ILE A 164 11.14 15.49 -1.03
C ILE A 164 11.10 14.55 0.18
N ARG A 165 10.86 15.09 1.37
CA ARG A 165 10.94 14.36 2.63
C ARG A 165 10.13 13.06 2.52
N TRP A 166 10.85 11.93 2.44
CA TRP A 166 10.26 10.62 2.69
C TRP A 166 9.82 10.64 4.15
N VAL A 167 8.52 10.75 4.37
CA VAL A 167 7.97 10.36 5.66
C VAL A 167 8.17 8.85 5.71
N ASP A 168 9.08 8.38 6.57
CA ASP A 168 9.20 6.94 6.80
C ASP A 168 7.85 6.47 7.35
N THR A 169 7.11 5.73 6.54
CA THR A 169 5.79 5.24 6.89
C THR A 169 5.84 3.90 7.60
N ARG A 170 7.05 3.41 7.91
CA ARG A 170 7.24 2.17 8.63
C ARG A 170 6.76 2.31 10.05
N LEU A 171 5.92 1.36 10.46
CA LEU A 171 5.61 1.15 11.86
C LEU A 171 6.61 0.15 12.42
N THR A 172 7.20 0.49 13.56
CA THR A 172 8.12 -0.36 14.30
C THR A 172 7.42 -0.87 15.57
N VAL A 173 7.66 -2.13 15.89
CA VAL A 173 7.14 -2.74 17.12
C VAL A 173 8.15 -2.46 18.22
N GLY A 174 7.69 -1.91 19.34
CA GLY A 174 8.47 -1.71 20.55
C GLY A 174 8.36 -2.90 21.50
N ASP A 175 8.17 -2.62 22.78
CA ASP A 175 8.11 -3.62 23.85
C ASP A 175 6.75 -4.33 23.97
N VAL A 176 5.71 -3.78 23.35
CA VAL A 176 4.36 -4.36 23.28
C VAL A 176 3.95 -4.60 21.83
N ALA A 177 3.01 -5.50 21.62
CA ALA A 177 2.51 -5.78 20.29
C ALA A 177 1.85 -4.54 19.67
N LEU A 178 1.94 -4.41 18.35
CA LEU A 178 1.33 -3.31 17.61
C LEU A 178 0.34 -3.85 16.59
N VAL A 179 -0.87 -3.29 16.59
CA VAL A 179 -1.97 -3.69 15.70
C VAL A 179 -2.28 -2.56 14.75
N HIS A 180 -2.29 -2.85 13.44
CA HIS A 180 -2.66 -1.89 12.40
C HIS A 180 -3.75 -2.47 11.49
N ARG A 181 -4.75 -1.66 11.14
CA ARG A 181 -5.88 -2.08 10.30
C ARG A 181 -5.83 -1.34 8.97
N GLY A 182 -6.02 -2.08 7.89
CA GLY A 182 -6.04 -1.49 6.55
C GLY A 182 -6.14 -2.53 5.45
N ARG A 183 -6.32 -2.06 4.23
CA ARG A 183 -6.22 -2.90 3.03
C ARG A 183 -4.79 -3.41 2.88
N SER A 184 -4.63 -4.69 2.53
CA SER A 184 -3.34 -5.27 2.22
C SER A 184 -3.44 -6.36 1.15
N ARG A 185 -2.40 -6.52 0.33
CA ARG A 185 -2.33 -7.63 -0.62
C ARG A 185 -2.36 -8.99 0.08
N VAL A 186 -1.79 -9.07 1.28
CA VAL A 186 -1.66 -10.32 2.04
C VAL A 186 -2.85 -10.63 2.94
N ALA A 187 -3.81 -9.69 3.09
CA ALA A 187 -4.92 -9.84 4.04
C ALA A 187 -6.24 -9.19 3.58
N GLY A 188 -6.40 -8.95 2.28
CA GLY A 188 -7.63 -8.41 1.69
C GLY A 188 -7.96 -6.96 2.09
N TYR A 189 -9.24 -6.60 1.98
CA TYR A 189 -9.73 -5.24 2.26
C TYR A 189 -9.89 -4.93 3.76
N ARG A 190 -10.12 -5.96 4.58
CA ARG A 190 -10.24 -5.84 6.05
C ARG A 190 -9.07 -6.52 6.76
N GLY A 191 -7.86 -6.20 6.29
CA GLY A 191 -6.63 -6.73 6.86
C GLY A 191 -6.32 -6.14 8.22
N ILE A 192 -5.77 -6.96 9.10
CA ILE A 192 -5.24 -6.57 10.41
C ILE A 192 -3.83 -7.13 10.52
N ALA A 193 -2.83 -6.26 10.54
CA ALA A 193 -1.45 -6.62 10.81
C ALA A 193 -1.19 -6.61 12.32
N VAL A 194 -0.50 -7.62 12.82
CA VAL A 194 -0.07 -7.72 14.22
C VAL A 194 1.43 -7.95 14.24
N GLY A 195 2.15 -7.01 14.84
CA GLY A 195 3.58 -7.08 15.04
C GLY A 195 3.89 -7.40 16.49
N LEU A 196 4.71 -8.41 16.74
CA LEU A 196 5.10 -8.85 18.08
C LEU A 196 6.54 -8.38 18.40
N PRO A 197 6.87 -8.08 19.67
CA PRO A 197 8.20 -7.60 20.08
C PRO A 197 9.36 -8.53 19.65
N GLU A 198 9.10 -9.82 19.52
CA GLU A 198 10.05 -10.85 19.09
C GLU A 198 10.34 -10.80 17.58
N LYS A 199 10.02 -9.70 16.89
CA LYS A 199 10.19 -9.50 15.43
C LYS A 199 9.48 -10.57 14.59
N LEU A 200 8.47 -11.22 15.15
CA LEU A 200 7.51 -12.02 14.42
C LEU A 200 6.28 -11.17 14.16
N SER A 201 5.66 -11.37 13.02
CA SER A 201 4.47 -10.63 12.64
C SER A 201 3.56 -11.52 11.82
N TYR A 202 2.26 -11.25 11.90
CA TYR A 202 1.27 -11.95 11.11
C TYR A 202 0.20 -10.99 10.64
N ALA A 203 -0.51 -11.39 9.59
CA ALA A 203 -1.70 -10.69 9.11
C ALA A 203 -2.92 -11.59 9.26
N PHE A 204 -4.01 -10.99 9.72
CA PHE A 204 -5.33 -11.62 9.83
C PHE A 204 -6.29 -10.92 8.87
N ASN A 205 -6.98 -11.68 8.04
CA ASN A 205 -8.04 -11.16 7.19
C ASN A 205 -9.37 -11.25 7.92
N ALA A 206 -9.87 -10.12 8.44
CA ALA A 206 -11.14 -10.07 9.15
C ALA A 206 -12.36 -10.23 8.24
N GLU A 207 -12.21 -10.20 6.92
CA GLU A 207 -13.29 -10.51 5.97
C GLU A 207 -13.58 -12.01 5.90
N THR A 208 -12.59 -12.87 6.12
CA THR A 208 -12.71 -14.34 5.99
C THR A 208 -12.33 -15.10 7.26
N GLY A 209 -11.80 -14.43 8.29
CA GLY A 209 -11.49 -15.07 9.57
C GLY A 209 -10.25 -15.94 9.52
N THR A 210 -9.26 -15.55 8.72
CA THR A 210 -8.08 -16.37 8.45
C THR A 210 -6.78 -15.65 8.78
N LEU A 211 -5.83 -16.42 9.30
CA LEU A 211 -4.43 -16.00 9.43
C LEU A 211 -3.78 -16.16 8.05
N SER A 212 -3.54 -15.05 7.37
CA SER A 212 -3.27 -15.03 5.92
C SER A 212 -1.80 -14.79 5.57
N ALA A 213 -0.98 -14.34 6.52
CA ALA A 213 0.46 -14.23 6.31
C ALA A 213 1.24 -14.26 7.62
N ILE A 214 2.49 -14.73 7.55
CA ILE A 214 3.46 -14.73 8.65
C ILE A 214 4.81 -14.26 8.12
N TRP A 215 5.52 -13.42 8.86
CA TRP A 215 6.88 -12.99 8.51
C TRP A 215 7.74 -12.69 9.74
N GLN A 216 9.05 -12.67 9.52
CA GLN A 216 10.04 -12.29 10.52
C GLN A 216 10.83 -11.07 10.04
N GLY A 217 11.06 -10.10 10.93
CA GLY A 217 11.84 -8.89 10.65
C GLY A 217 11.04 -7.60 10.83
N PRO A 218 11.31 -6.55 10.03
CA PRO A 218 10.55 -5.31 10.07
C PRO A 218 9.04 -5.54 9.89
N PHE A 219 8.22 -4.78 10.60
CA PHE A 219 6.78 -5.01 10.70
C PHE A 219 6.03 -4.64 9.42
N ILE A 220 5.64 -3.37 9.22
CA ILE A 220 4.90 -2.94 8.02
C ILE A 220 5.30 -1.52 7.60
N GLY A 221 5.10 -1.20 6.32
CA GLY A 221 4.91 0.17 5.85
C GLY A 221 3.43 0.49 5.67
N VAL A 222 3.07 1.76 5.83
CA VAL A 222 1.68 2.24 5.75
C VAL A 222 1.52 3.29 4.64
N ASP A 223 0.45 3.18 3.87
CA ASP A 223 0.13 4.14 2.82
C ASP A 223 -0.71 5.30 3.39
N TRP A 224 -0.15 6.51 3.45
CA TRP A 224 -0.83 7.69 4.00
C TRP A 224 -1.47 8.60 2.95
N ASN A 225 -1.30 8.31 1.66
CA ASN A 225 -1.71 9.19 0.56
C ASN A 225 -2.88 8.59 -0.25
N GLY A 226 -3.81 9.44 -0.68
CA GLY A 226 -4.87 9.11 -1.66
C GLY A 226 -6.16 8.52 -1.08
N GLN A 227 -7.13 8.23 -1.96
CA GLN A 227 -8.34 7.48 -1.60
C GLN A 227 -7.97 6.02 -1.28
N GLY A 228 -8.14 5.61 -0.02
CA GLY A 228 -7.67 4.30 0.49
C GLY A 228 -6.48 4.37 1.46
N SER A 229 -6.15 5.57 1.95
CA SER A 229 -5.17 5.80 3.02
C SER A 229 -5.40 4.88 4.24
N GLY A 230 -4.32 4.38 4.82
CA GLY A 230 -4.31 3.42 5.93
C GLY A 230 -4.01 1.98 5.52
N GLY A 231 -3.85 1.70 4.21
CA GLY A 231 -3.36 0.41 3.73
C GLY A 231 -1.97 0.06 4.29
N PHE A 232 -1.64 -1.23 4.33
CA PHE A 232 -0.33 -1.68 4.80
C PHE A 232 0.28 -2.76 3.91
N HIS A 233 1.61 -2.82 3.93
CA HIS A 233 2.39 -3.87 3.30
C HIS A 233 3.46 -4.39 4.27
N PRO A 234 3.69 -5.72 4.37
CA PRO A 234 4.80 -6.27 5.14
C PRO A 234 6.12 -5.62 4.75
N ALA A 235 6.95 -5.27 5.75
CA ALA A 235 8.27 -4.69 5.54
C ALA A 235 9.40 -5.75 5.47
N ALA A 236 9.04 -7.03 5.54
CA ALA A 236 9.87 -8.19 5.24
C ALA A 236 9.12 -9.16 4.33
N GLU A 237 9.81 -10.16 3.76
CA GLU A 237 9.20 -11.18 2.90
C GLU A 237 8.20 -12.05 3.70
N PRO A 238 6.90 -12.05 3.35
CA PRO A 238 5.91 -12.85 4.05
C PRO A 238 5.71 -14.22 3.43
N VAL A 239 5.54 -15.24 4.27
CA VAL A 239 4.90 -16.49 3.86
C VAL A 239 3.40 -16.25 3.82
N GLN A 240 2.81 -16.31 2.63
CA GLN A 240 1.37 -16.15 2.44
C GLN A 240 0.64 -17.48 2.63
N LEU A 241 -0.48 -17.42 3.33
CA LEU A 241 -1.40 -18.52 3.58
C LEU A 241 -2.70 -18.28 2.83
N ALA A 242 -3.59 -19.28 2.81
CA ALA A 242 -4.90 -19.16 2.19
C ALA A 242 -5.70 -17.98 2.78
N GLN A 243 -6.30 -17.19 1.89
CA GLN A 243 -7.17 -16.07 2.27
C GLN A 243 -8.66 -16.45 2.33
N ASP A 244 -8.98 -17.70 2.02
CA ASP A 244 -10.32 -18.29 2.17
C ASP A 244 -10.72 -18.39 3.65
N VAL A 245 -11.98 -18.75 3.95
CA VAL A 245 -12.38 -18.99 5.34
C VAL A 245 -11.59 -20.13 5.98
N SER A 246 -11.26 -20.00 7.28
CA SER A 246 -10.53 -21.03 8.04
C SER A 246 -11.41 -22.20 8.50
N PHE A 247 -12.69 -21.95 8.80
CA PHE A 247 -13.61 -22.93 9.39
C PHE A 247 -14.89 -23.07 8.59
N VAL A 248 -15.28 -24.31 8.28
CA VAL A 248 -16.50 -24.63 7.53
C VAL A 248 -17.12 -25.92 8.07
N THR A 249 -18.44 -25.99 8.12
CA THR A 249 -19.17 -27.26 8.22
C THR A 249 -19.38 -27.81 6.82
N LEU A 250 -18.69 -28.90 6.48
CA LEU A 250 -18.82 -29.59 5.20
C LEU A 250 -19.95 -30.63 5.26
N SER A 251 -20.57 -30.92 4.12
CA SER A 251 -21.58 -32.00 4.02
C SER A 251 -20.99 -33.38 4.30
N ASP A 252 -19.77 -33.59 3.83
CA ASP A 252 -19.01 -34.82 3.92
C ASP A 252 -17.51 -34.51 3.76
N GLU A 253 -16.67 -35.53 3.89
CA GLU A 253 -15.22 -35.40 3.87
C GLU A 253 -14.61 -35.16 2.48
N ASP A 254 -15.37 -35.34 1.40
CA ASP A 254 -14.93 -35.18 0.01
C ASP A 254 -15.50 -33.90 -0.63
N ALA A 255 -16.44 -33.24 0.05
CA ALA A 255 -16.98 -31.95 -0.32
C ALA A 255 -15.86 -30.92 -0.58
N PRO A 256 -15.92 -30.14 -1.67
CA PRO A 256 -14.90 -29.16 -2.01
C PRO A 256 -14.88 -28.02 -0.98
N TRP A 257 -13.68 -27.51 -0.65
CA TRP A 257 -13.57 -26.35 0.20
C TRP A 257 -14.18 -25.12 -0.50
N PRO A 258 -14.99 -24.29 0.18
CA PRO A 258 -15.54 -23.10 -0.44
C PRO A 258 -14.43 -22.05 -0.57
N LEU A 259 -13.93 -21.85 -1.79
CA LEU A 259 -12.84 -20.92 -2.10
C LEU A 259 -13.32 -19.46 -2.17
N LEU A 260 -12.43 -18.52 -1.82
CA LEU A 260 -12.65 -17.09 -1.96
C LEU A 260 -12.89 -16.76 -3.44
N PRO A 261 -13.98 -16.05 -3.76
CA PRO A 261 -14.24 -15.60 -5.12
C PRO A 261 -13.13 -14.69 -5.64
N VAL A 262 -12.60 -15.03 -6.82
CA VAL A 262 -11.58 -14.23 -7.52
C VAL A 262 -12.21 -13.54 -8.72
N MET A 263 -11.96 -12.23 -8.86
CA MET A 263 -12.34 -11.48 -10.06
C MET A 263 -11.30 -11.72 -11.15
N THR A 264 -11.74 -12.03 -12.37
CA THR A 264 -10.85 -12.17 -13.54
C THR A 264 -11.05 -11.00 -14.51
N LYS A 265 -10.23 -10.91 -15.56
CA LYS A 265 -10.41 -9.88 -16.59
C LYS A 265 -11.75 -10.04 -17.32
N GLU A 266 -12.21 -11.29 -17.44
CA GLU A 266 -13.44 -11.74 -18.09
C GLU A 266 -14.64 -11.62 -17.14
N ALA A 267 -14.45 -11.92 -15.85
CA ALA A 267 -15.46 -11.79 -14.79
C ALA A 267 -15.09 -10.67 -13.81
N ARG A 268 -15.38 -9.43 -14.20
CA ARG A 268 -15.02 -8.20 -13.45
C ARG A 268 -15.94 -7.89 -12.27
N VAL A 269 -16.90 -8.75 -11.97
CA VAL A 269 -17.81 -8.60 -10.82
C VAL A 269 -17.53 -9.75 -9.87
N ASN A 270 -17.45 -9.47 -8.57
CA ASN A 270 -17.33 -10.52 -7.56
C ASN A 270 -18.54 -11.46 -7.68
N PRO A 271 -18.35 -12.75 -8.04
CA PRO A 271 -19.46 -13.66 -8.28
C PRO A 271 -20.21 -14.04 -7.00
N ASN A 272 -19.61 -13.82 -5.82
CA ASN A 272 -20.27 -14.06 -4.54
C ASN A 272 -19.81 -13.02 -3.49
N PRO A 273 -20.39 -11.80 -3.51
CA PRO A 273 -20.00 -10.71 -2.61
C PRO A 273 -20.31 -10.99 -1.13
N LEU A 274 -21.16 -11.97 -0.84
CA LEU A 274 -21.51 -12.41 0.51
C LEU A 274 -20.84 -13.74 0.88
N TYR A 275 -19.82 -14.19 0.12
CA TYR A 275 -19.15 -15.47 0.31
C TYR A 275 -18.90 -15.84 1.78
N PRO A 276 -18.25 -15.00 2.60
CA PRO A 276 -17.94 -15.39 3.97
C PRO A 276 -19.22 -15.62 4.79
N LYS A 277 -20.21 -14.75 4.64
CA LYS A 277 -21.51 -14.87 5.33
C LYS A 277 -22.29 -16.10 4.87
N ASN A 278 -22.24 -16.42 3.58
CA ASN A 278 -22.93 -17.56 2.98
C ASN A 278 -22.39 -18.90 3.48
N VAL A 279 -21.12 -18.94 3.90
CA VAL A 279 -20.50 -20.12 4.54
C VAL A 279 -20.46 -20.03 6.07
N GLY A 280 -21.25 -19.13 6.66
CA GLY A 280 -21.46 -19.01 8.10
C GLY A 280 -20.44 -18.13 8.84
N TYR A 281 -19.46 -17.53 8.16
CA TYR A 281 -18.48 -16.66 8.80
C TYR A 281 -19.07 -15.29 9.16
N GLN A 282 -18.80 -14.84 10.39
CA GLN A 282 -19.02 -13.45 10.78
C GLN A 282 -17.98 -12.98 11.79
N PHE A 283 -17.27 -11.90 11.46
CA PHE A 283 -16.39 -11.20 12.39
C PHE A 283 -17.19 -10.48 13.49
N ARG A 284 -16.75 -10.63 14.75
CA ARG A 284 -17.37 -10.00 15.93
C ARG A 284 -16.51 -8.88 16.53
N GLY A 285 -15.21 -8.85 16.24
CA GLY A 285 -14.28 -7.85 16.75
C GLY A 285 -13.01 -8.50 17.31
N TYR A 286 -12.33 -7.77 18.19
CA TYR A 286 -11.22 -8.29 18.98
C TYR A 286 -11.03 -7.43 20.22
N PHE A 287 -10.41 -8.00 21.24
CA PHE A 287 -9.91 -7.27 22.39
C PHE A 287 -8.40 -7.45 22.48
N LEU A 288 -7.74 -6.51 23.17
CA LEU A 288 -6.30 -6.53 23.39
C LEU A 288 -6.02 -6.91 24.83
N ASP A 289 -4.96 -7.67 25.07
CA ASP A 289 -4.45 -7.88 26.41
C ASP A 289 -3.55 -6.71 26.87
N ASP A 290 -2.95 -6.85 28.05
CA ASP A 290 -1.97 -5.94 28.64
C ASP A 290 -0.70 -5.75 27.80
N LYS A 291 -0.36 -6.70 26.93
CA LYS A 291 0.73 -6.62 25.95
C LYS A 291 0.28 -6.22 24.55
N SER A 292 -0.97 -5.76 24.41
CA SER A 292 -1.59 -5.37 23.13
C SER A 292 -1.67 -6.49 22.09
N VAL A 293 -1.56 -7.75 22.49
CA VAL A 293 -1.76 -8.92 21.63
C VAL A 293 -3.26 -9.16 21.47
N PRO A 294 -3.79 -9.13 20.24
CA PRO A 294 -5.22 -9.27 20.01
C PRO A 294 -5.70 -10.71 20.16
N THR A 295 -6.90 -10.83 20.72
CA THR A 295 -7.74 -12.04 20.62
C THR A 295 -8.90 -11.71 19.70
N PHE A 296 -8.90 -12.29 18.50
CA PHE A 296 -9.96 -12.10 17.51
C PHE A 296 -11.18 -12.91 17.87
N GLN A 297 -12.36 -12.31 17.68
CA GLN A 297 -13.65 -12.93 17.92
C GLN A 297 -14.42 -12.99 16.61
N TYR A 298 -14.86 -14.18 16.24
CA TYR A 298 -15.69 -14.43 15.07
C TYR A 298 -16.52 -15.69 15.28
N ARG A 299 -17.45 -15.97 14.38
CA ARG A 299 -18.19 -17.24 14.39
C ARG A 299 -18.15 -17.93 13.04
N SER A 300 -18.31 -19.25 13.06
CA SER A 300 -18.64 -20.07 11.90
C SER A 300 -19.95 -20.80 12.19
N GLY A 301 -21.03 -20.39 11.52
CA GLY A 301 -22.38 -20.87 11.82
C GLY A 301 -22.84 -20.42 13.22
N ASN A 302 -23.10 -21.39 14.10
CA ASN A 302 -23.46 -21.16 15.51
C ASN A 302 -22.30 -21.41 16.49
N ILE A 303 -21.08 -21.67 15.98
CA ILE A 303 -19.87 -21.86 16.77
C ILE A 303 -19.18 -20.50 16.93
N GLU A 304 -19.06 -20.02 18.17
CA GLU A 304 -18.28 -18.81 18.46
C GLU A 304 -16.80 -19.20 18.65
N ILE A 305 -15.88 -18.40 18.10
CA ILE A 305 -14.45 -18.69 18.02
C ILE A 305 -13.67 -17.49 18.54
N GLU A 306 -12.80 -17.77 19.51
CA GLU A 306 -11.73 -16.86 19.93
C GLU A 306 -10.40 -17.36 19.37
N ASP A 307 -9.67 -16.48 18.68
CA ASP A 307 -8.43 -16.79 17.97
C ASP A 307 -7.32 -15.87 18.45
N ARG A 308 -6.37 -16.46 19.16
CA ARG A 308 -5.27 -15.72 19.76
C ARG A 308 -3.95 -16.28 19.26
N THR A 309 -3.12 -15.42 18.68
CA THR A 309 -1.79 -15.80 18.20
C THR A 309 -0.73 -14.99 18.94
N ALA A 310 0.19 -15.68 19.60
CA ALA A 310 1.28 -15.06 20.36
C ALA A 310 2.62 -15.71 20.01
N SER A 311 3.70 -14.98 20.24
CA SER A 311 5.06 -15.49 20.11
C SER A 311 5.39 -16.40 21.30
N VAL A 312 6.07 -17.50 21.02
CA VAL A 312 6.66 -18.37 22.02
C VAL A 312 8.13 -18.54 21.68
N THR A 313 8.98 -18.32 22.69
CA THR A 313 10.42 -18.56 22.57
C THR A 313 10.74 -19.85 23.31
N THR A 314 11.26 -20.84 22.60
CA THR A 314 11.83 -22.04 23.21
C THR A 314 13.33 -21.84 23.40
N THR A 315 13.80 -21.93 24.65
CA THR A 315 15.22 -21.85 25.02
C THR A 315 15.97 -23.19 24.86
N GLU A 316 15.35 -24.18 24.22
CA GLU A 316 15.96 -25.47 23.94
C GLU A 316 16.98 -25.33 22.80
N ALA A 317 18.22 -25.03 23.20
CA ALA A 317 19.46 -24.93 22.41
C ALA A 317 19.56 -23.74 21.41
N PRO A 318 20.78 -23.24 21.14
CA PRO A 318 21.02 -22.36 19.99
C PRO A 318 20.74 -23.11 18.68
N PRO A 319 20.04 -22.49 17.72
CA PRO A 319 19.50 -21.14 17.74
C PRO A 319 18.14 -21.05 18.45
N THR A 320 17.88 -19.92 19.14
CA THR A 320 16.55 -19.57 19.65
C THR A 320 15.54 -19.59 18.50
N THR A 321 14.71 -20.63 18.45
CA THR A 321 13.61 -20.72 17.48
C THR A 321 12.44 -19.90 17.99
N ARG A 322 11.97 -18.97 17.15
CA ARG A 322 10.79 -18.15 17.45
C ARG A 322 9.60 -18.77 16.75
N ARG A 323 8.56 -19.08 17.51
CA ARG A 323 7.35 -19.70 16.99
C ARG A 323 6.14 -18.80 17.27
N LEU A 324 5.13 -18.89 16.42
CA LEU A 324 3.81 -18.37 16.71
C LEU A 324 2.94 -19.51 17.22
N ARG A 325 2.48 -19.42 18.46
CA ARG A 325 1.44 -20.29 19.01
C ARG A 325 0.09 -19.65 18.77
N ARG A 326 -0.76 -20.33 18.01
CA ARG A 326 -2.16 -19.95 17.75
C ARG A 326 -3.07 -20.87 18.56
N VAL A 327 -3.83 -20.27 19.46
CA VAL A 327 -4.82 -20.93 20.30
C VAL A 327 -6.20 -20.54 19.82
N LEU A 328 -6.98 -21.54 19.42
CA LEU A 328 -8.33 -21.43 18.91
C LEU A 328 -9.27 -22.02 19.96
N ARG A 329 -10.11 -21.18 20.55
CA ARG A 329 -11.15 -21.60 21.50
C ARG A 329 -12.50 -21.57 20.80
N LEU A 330 -13.12 -22.73 20.63
CA LEU A 330 -14.38 -22.92 19.95
C LEU A 330 -15.47 -23.23 20.98
N GLU A 331 -16.52 -22.41 21.02
CA GLU A 331 -17.71 -22.64 21.86
C GLU A 331 -18.85 -23.15 20.97
N SER A 332 -19.24 -24.41 21.17
CA SER A 332 -20.31 -25.04 20.40
C SER A 332 -21.57 -25.24 21.25
N PRO A 333 -22.75 -24.78 20.80
CA PRO A 333 -24.00 -24.95 21.57
C PRO A 333 -24.53 -26.39 21.57
N GLN A 334 -24.01 -27.25 20.69
CA GLN A 334 -24.43 -28.65 20.53
C GLN A 334 -23.26 -29.50 19.97
N PRO A 335 -23.30 -30.84 20.11
CA PRO A 335 -22.32 -31.69 19.45
C PRO A 335 -22.39 -31.57 17.92
N GLN A 336 -21.28 -31.23 17.28
CA GLN A 336 -21.20 -31.09 15.82
C GLN A 336 -19.75 -31.15 15.32
N THR A 337 -19.57 -31.40 14.02
CA THR A 337 -18.25 -31.40 13.39
C THR A 337 -18.03 -30.11 12.61
N VAL A 338 -16.89 -29.47 12.84
CA VAL A 338 -16.41 -28.35 12.02
C VAL A 338 -15.04 -28.70 11.45
N TRP A 339 -14.78 -28.32 10.21
CA TRP A 339 -13.50 -28.54 9.57
C TRP A 339 -12.64 -27.29 9.67
N PHE A 340 -11.38 -27.46 10.03
CA PHE A 340 -10.36 -26.41 10.01
C PHE A 340 -9.37 -26.66 8.88
N ARG A 341 -9.22 -25.69 7.97
CA ARG A 341 -8.22 -25.74 6.90
C ARG A 341 -6.93 -25.09 7.37
N ALA A 342 -6.00 -25.93 7.83
CA ALA A 342 -4.82 -25.47 8.54
C ALA A 342 -3.69 -25.00 7.62
N LEU A 343 -3.55 -25.61 6.43
CA LEU A 343 -2.48 -25.30 5.48
C LEU A 343 -2.91 -25.62 4.05
N THR A 344 -2.36 -24.87 3.07
CA THR A 344 -2.56 -25.10 1.64
C THR A 344 -1.25 -24.90 0.89
N GLY A 345 -1.04 -25.62 -0.22
CA GLY A 345 0.10 -25.45 -1.11
C GLY A 345 0.81 -26.78 -1.39
N SER A 346 2.09 -26.72 -1.74
CA SER A 346 2.94 -27.92 -1.86
C SER A 346 3.35 -28.42 -0.47
N ILE A 347 2.41 -29.09 0.21
CA ILE A 347 2.56 -29.55 1.59
C ILE A 347 3.43 -30.80 1.65
N GLN A 348 4.47 -30.77 2.48
CA GLN A 348 5.30 -31.93 2.83
C GLN A 348 4.94 -32.38 4.25
N ALA A 349 4.53 -33.64 4.41
CA ALA A 349 4.36 -34.24 5.73
C ALA A 349 5.74 -34.68 6.27
N GLU A 350 6.23 -34.01 7.30
CA GLU A 350 7.48 -34.37 7.99
C GLU A 350 7.23 -35.42 9.09
N SER A 351 6.04 -35.41 9.70
CA SER A 351 5.52 -36.44 10.60
C SER A 351 4.00 -36.37 10.69
N GLU A 352 3.37 -37.24 11.50
CA GLU A 352 1.91 -37.20 11.74
C GLU A 352 1.41 -35.84 12.27
N ARG A 353 2.28 -35.05 12.91
CA ARG A 353 1.93 -33.77 13.53
C ARG A 353 2.65 -32.57 12.93
N ARG A 354 3.56 -32.77 11.98
CA ARG A 354 4.39 -31.70 11.41
C ARG A 354 4.29 -31.67 9.89
N PHE A 355 3.96 -30.50 9.37
CA PHE A 355 3.74 -30.25 7.96
C PHE A 355 4.52 -29.00 7.54
N ARG A 356 5.09 -29.02 6.34
CA ARG A 356 5.90 -27.91 5.83
C ARG A 356 5.36 -27.42 4.48
N VAL A 357 5.29 -26.10 4.32
CA VAL A 357 5.08 -25.41 3.03
C VAL A 357 6.14 -24.33 2.89
N GLY A 358 7.07 -24.52 1.94
CA GLY A 358 8.17 -23.60 1.72
C GLY A 358 9.00 -23.34 3.00
N LYS A 359 9.00 -22.09 3.47
CA LYS A 359 9.72 -21.62 4.67
C LYS A 359 8.92 -21.74 5.97
N LEU A 360 7.71 -22.29 5.93
CA LEU A 360 6.83 -22.39 7.10
C LEU A 360 6.59 -23.85 7.48
N ARG A 361 6.85 -24.17 8.74
CA ARG A 361 6.47 -25.43 9.37
C ARG A 361 5.28 -25.18 10.29
N LEU A 362 4.28 -26.04 10.18
CA LEU A 362 3.10 -26.11 11.03
C LEU A 362 3.22 -27.36 11.92
N THR A 363 3.03 -27.19 13.22
CA THR A 363 2.85 -28.29 14.17
C THR A 363 1.42 -28.25 14.70
N ILE A 364 0.74 -29.40 14.62
CA ILE A 364 -0.65 -29.56 15.08
C ILE A 364 -0.74 -30.51 16.29
N PRO A 365 -1.85 -30.51 17.05
CA PRO A 365 -2.04 -31.48 18.12
C PRO A 365 -2.39 -32.85 17.54
N GLN A 366 -2.47 -33.87 18.39
CA GLN A 366 -2.85 -35.21 17.96
C GLN A 366 -4.37 -35.27 17.73
N VAL A 367 -4.78 -34.90 16.52
CA VAL A 367 -6.16 -34.94 16.04
C VAL A 367 -6.22 -35.61 14.67
N PRO A 368 -7.37 -36.17 14.26
CA PRO A 368 -7.51 -36.67 12.91
C PRO A 368 -7.19 -35.58 11.87
N THR A 369 -6.54 -35.96 10.78
CA THR A 369 -6.18 -35.07 9.68
C THR A 369 -6.49 -35.71 8.35
N LYS A 370 -6.88 -34.89 7.38
CA LYS A 370 -7.03 -35.28 5.97
C LYS A 370 -6.15 -34.38 5.11
N LEU A 371 -5.14 -34.96 4.48
CA LEU A 371 -4.32 -34.31 3.46
C LEU A 371 -4.85 -34.75 2.09
N ARG A 372 -5.36 -33.81 1.28
CA ARG A 372 -5.91 -34.13 -0.04
C ARG A 372 -5.49 -33.09 -1.09
N PRO A 373 -5.45 -33.45 -2.39
CA PRO A 373 -5.19 -32.49 -3.46
C PRO A 373 -6.27 -31.39 -3.55
N LEU A 374 -5.91 -30.20 -4.02
CA LEU A 374 -6.89 -29.15 -4.31
C LEU A 374 -7.67 -29.49 -5.58
N ALA A 375 -8.99 -29.30 -5.55
CA ALA A 375 -9.84 -29.48 -6.74
C ALA A 375 -9.46 -28.55 -7.90
N SER A 376 -8.90 -27.36 -7.59
CA SER A 376 -8.46 -26.37 -8.59
C SER A 376 -7.08 -26.66 -9.18
N ASP A 377 -6.22 -27.36 -8.44
CA ASP A 377 -4.84 -27.67 -8.86
C ASP A 377 -4.36 -28.96 -8.16
N PRO A 378 -4.33 -30.10 -8.86
CA PRO A 378 -3.89 -31.37 -8.29
C PRO A 378 -2.44 -31.41 -7.81
N GLN A 379 -1.59 -30.45 -8.20
CA GLN A 379 -0.21 -30.34 -7.72
C GLN A 379 -0.11 -29.69 -6.33
N LEU A 380 -1.18 -29.03 -5.89
CA LEU A 380 -1.30 -28.44 -4.57
C LEU A 380 -2.20 -29.30 -3.69
N SER A 381 -2.04 -29.18 -2.39
CA SER A 381 -2.83 -29.92 -1.40
C SER A 381 -3.36 -28.98 -0.32
N GLU A 382 -4.36 -29.46 0.40
CA GLU A 382 -4.88 -28.86 1.62
C GLU A 382 -4.82 -29.84 2.78
N LEU A 383 -4.46 -29.32 3.95
CA LEU A 383 -4.50 -30.04 5.22
C LEU A 383 -5.76 -29.62 5.97
N LEU A 384 -6.66 -30.58 6.17
CA LEU A 384 -7.93 -30.40 6.86
C LEU A 384 -7.94 -31.16 8.18
N LEU A 385 -8.45 -30.51 9.23
CA LEU A 385 -8.64 -31.10 10.56
C LEU A 385 -10.15 -31.16 10.84
N PRO A 386 -10.79 -32.35 10.80
CA PRO A 386 -12.15 -32.51 11.29
C PRO A 386 -12.16 -32.45 12.81
N LEU A 387 -12.78 -31.40 13.35
CA LEU A 387 -12.92 -31.18 14.79
C LEU A 387 -14.31 -31.63 15.23
N ALA A 388 -14.38 -32.76 15.91
CA ALA A 388 -15.61 -33.20 16.58
C ALA A 388 -15.77 -32.41 17.88
N LEU A 389 -16.63 -31.39 17.86
CA LEU A 389 -16.87 -30.53 19.00
C LEU A 389 -17.99 -31.11 19.88
N PRO A 390 -17.77 -31.38 21.17
CA PRO A 390 -18.86 -31.56 22.11
C PRO A 390 -19.63 -30.24 22.33
N GLN A 391 -20.76 -30.31 23.02
CA GLN A 391 -21.37 -29.10 23.57
C GLN A 391 -20.43 -28.46 24.60
N GLY A 392 -20.21 -27.14 24.48
CA GLY A 392 -19.32 -26.35 25.32
C GLY A 392 -18.01 -25.95 24.62
N THR A 393 -16.97 -25.71 25.41
CA THR A 393 -15.68 -25.21 24.93
C THR A 393 -14.76 -26.35 24.47
N THR A 394 -14.18 -26.20 23.28
CA THR A 394 -13.03 -26.99 22.79
C THR A 394 -11.86 -26.06 22.50
N THR A 395 -10.64 -26.47 22.82
CA THR A 395 -9.42 -25.69 22.51
C THR A 395 -8.53 -26.47 21.55
N LEU A 396 -8.09 -25.80 20.48
CA LEU A 396 -7.10 -26.31 19.52
C LEU A 396 -5.88 -25.40 19.54
N GLU A 397 -4.70 -25.98 19.73
CA GLU A 397 -3.43 -25.26 19.69
C GLU A 397 -2.61 -25.72 18.48
N VAL A 398 -2.13 -24.77 17.68
CA VAL A 398 -1.20 -25.02 16.58
C VAL A 398 0.01 -24.09 16.68
N GLU A 399 1.18 -24.56 16.27
CA GLU A 399 2.41 -23.78 16.26
C GLU A 399 2.93 -23.58 14.84
N TYR A 400 3.30 -22.34 14.51
CA TYR A 400 3.95 -21.98 13.25
C TYR A 400 5.40 -21.61 13.51
N GLU A 401 6.31 -22.18 12.74
CA GLU A 401 7.75 -21.94 12.80
C GLU A 401 8.26 -21.51 11.42
N LEU A 402 8.95 -20.37 11.34
CA LEU A 402 9.67 -19.97 10.15
C LEU A 402 11.04 -20.67 10.15
N VAL A 403 11.25 -21.54 9.18
CA VAL A 403 12.51 -22.29 9.01
C VAL A 403 13.44 -21.58 8.01
N PRO A 404 14.74 -21.47 8.31
CA PRO A 404 15.74 -21.05 7.34
C PRO A 404 15.73 -21.97 6.10
N GLN A 405 16.18 -21.44 4.96
CA GLN A 405 16.38 -22.25 3.75
C GLN A 405 17.53 -23.23 3.90
#